data_AF-A0A959SP92-F1
#
_entry.id   AF-A0A959SP92-F1
#
_cell.length_a   1.000
_cell.length_b   1.000
_cell.length_c   1.000
_cell.angle_alpha   90.00
_cell.angle_beta   90.00
_cell.angle_gamma   90.00
#
_symmetry.space_group_name_H-M   'P 1'
#
loop_
_entity.id
_entity.type
_entity.pdbx_description
1 polymer ?
#
loop_
_entity_poly.entity_id
_entity_poly.type
_entity_poly.pdbx_seq_one_letter_code
_entity_poly.pdbx_strand_id
1 'polypeptide(L)' 'DSQKGIIIGRGGGALRQLGTEARKAIEKFVGRKVFLDLKVKVDEDWRGDDRKLRQYGY' A
#
# COMPACT_ATOMS: atom_id res chain seq x y z
N ASP A 1 -8.58 12.18 5.82
CA ASP A 1 -7.48 12.87 5.10
C ASP A 1 -6.09 12.81 5.72
N SER A 2 -5.90 12.96 7.04
CA SER A 2 -4.57 12.97 7.66
C SER A 2 -3.71 11.72 7.37
N GLN A 3 -4.34 10.56 7.30
CA GLN A 3 -3.66 9.27 7.07
C GLN A 3 -2.96 9.20 5.70
N LYS A 4 -3.55 9.78 4.66
CA LYS A 4 -2.96 9.78 3.31
C LYS A 4 -1.62 10.50 3.29
N GLY A 5 -1.51 11.63 3.99
CA GLY A 5 -0.26 12.37 4.14
C GLY A 5 0.82 11.58 4.88
N ILE A 6 0.43 10.85 5.94
CA ILE A 6 1.35 10.01 6.73
C ILE A 6 1.92 8.87 5.87
N ILE A 7 1.07 8.16 5.13
CA ILE A 7 1.49 7.02 4.29
C ILE A 7 2.40 7.49 3.13
N ILE A 8 2.08 8.63 2.51
CA ILE A 8 2.90 9.18 1.43
C ILE A 8 4.24 9.69 1.98
N GLY A 9 4.21 10.36 3.13
CA GLY A 9 5.37 11.03 3.72
C GLY A 9 5.80 12.28 2.93
N ARG A 10 6.74 13.04 3.48
CA ARG A 10 7.26 14.26 2.84
C ARG A 10 7.87 13.93 1.48
N GLY A 11 7.35 14.54 0.41
CA GLY A 11 7.81 14.30 -0.96
C GLY A 11 7.67 12.84 -1.46
N GLY A 12 6.80 12.05 -0.83
CA GLY A 12 6.63 10.63 -1.18
C GLY A 12 7.68 9.68 -0.57
N GLY A 13 8.51 10.16 0.37
CA GLY A 13 9.63 9.37 0.91
C GLY A 13 9.19 8.07 1.60
N ALA A 14 8.13 8.13 2.41
CA ALA A 14 7.65 6.95 3.15
C ALA A 14 7.08 5.89 2.20
N LEU A 15 6.26 6.30 1.21
CA LEU A 15 5.69 5.39 0.22
C LEU A 15 6.78 4.75 -0.65
N ARG A 16 7.81 5.50 -1.04
CA ARG A 16 8.95 4.98 -1.81
C ARG A 16 9.73 3.93 -1.01
N GLN A 17 9.98 4.18 0.27
CA GLN A 17 10.66 3.23 1.14
C GLN A 17 9.84 1.95 1.28
N LEU A 18 8.56 2.07 1.61
CA LEU A 18 7.63 0.93 1.72
C LEU A 18 7.59 0.12 0.42
N GLY A 19 7.40 0.78 -0.72
CA GLY A 19 7.36 0.12 -2.02
C GLY A 19 8.67 -0.55 -2.41
N THR A 20 9.82 0.04 -2.03
CA THR A 20 11.14 -0.55 -2.27
C THR A 20 11.33 -1.84 -1.49
N GLU A 21 11.01 -1.84 -0.20
CA GLU A 21 11.17 -3.03 0.64
C GLU A 21 10.16 -4.13 0.27
N ALA A 22 8.90 -3.76 -0.01
CA ALA A 22 7.89 -4.69 -0.50
C ALA A 22 8.31 -5.32 -1.83
N ARG A 23 8.79 -4.53 -2.80
CA ARG A 23 9.27 -5.03 -4.09
C ARG A 23 10.42 -6.01 -3.91
N LYS A 24 11.43 -5.70 -3.09
CA LYS A 24 12.55 -6.63 -2.82
C LYS A 24 12.07 -7.97 -2.23
N ALA A 25 11.12 -7.92 -1.29
CA ALA A 25 10.54 -9.14 -0.71
C ALA A 25 9.80 -9.99 -1.76
N ILE A 26 9.01 -9.34 -2.63
CA ILE A 26 8.30 -10.02 -3.72
C ILE A 26 9.29 -10.58 -4.75
N GLU A 27 10.31 -9.82 -5.14
CA GLU A 27 11.34 -10.30 -6.09
C GLU A 27 12.07 -11.53 -5.53
N LYS A 28 12.39 -11.53 -4.23
CA LYS A 28 13.00 -12.68 -3.56
C LYS A 28 12.08 -13.90 -3.56
N PHE A 29 10.78 -13.69 -3.36
CA PHE A 29 9.79 -14.77 -3.33
C PHE A 29 9.54 -15.36 -4.73
N VAL A 30 9.43 -14.51 -5.76
CA VAL A 30 9.07 -14.93 -7.13
C VAL A 30 10.31 -15.27 -7.97
N GLY A 31 11.51 -14.86 -7.56
CA GLY A 31 12.77 -15.18 -8.24
C GLY A 31 13.00 -14.41 -9.54
N ARG A 32 12.31 -13.29 -9.76
CA ARG A 32 12.42 -12.45 -10.98
C ARG A 32 12.26 -10.98 -10.64
N LYS A 33 12.69 -10.11 -11.56
CA LYS A 33 12.47 -8.66 -11.43
C LYS A 33 10.97 -8.34 -11.48
N VAL A 34 10.55 -7.41 -10.64
CA VAL A 34 9.14 -6.99 -10.51
C VAL A 34 9.06 -5.46 -10.56
N PHE A 35 8.12 -4.94 -11.34
CA PHE A 35 7.70 -3.55 -11.25
C PHE A 35 6.47 -3.46 -10.36
N LEU A 36 6.54 -2.64 -9.30
CA LEU A 36 5.47 -2.46 -8.33
C LEU A 36 5.00 -0.99 -8.34
N ASP A 37 3.79 -0.75 -8.82
CA ASP A 37 3.10 0.55 -8.78
C ASP A 37 2.14 0.59 -7.58
N LEU A 38 2.25 1.62 -6.74
CA LEU A 38 1.47 1.77 -5.51
C LEU A 38 0.71 3.09 -5.52
N LYS A 39 -0.59 3.05 -5.20
CA LYS A 39 -1.47 4.21 -5.13
C LYS A 39 -2.13 4.29 -3.76
N VAL A 40 -2.11 5.49 -3.16
CA VAL A 40 -2.75 5.74 -1.86
C VAL A 40 -4.12 6.36 -2.09
N LYS A 41 -5.17 5.64 -1.68
CA LYS A 41 -6.56 6.10 -1.68
C LYS A 41 -7.08 6.16 -0.24
N VAL A 42 -7.92 7.15 0.05
CA VAL A 42 -8.72 7.18 1.27
C VAL A 42 -10.05 6.53 0.94
N ASP A 43 -10.43 5.52 1.72
CA ASP A 43 -11.77 4.93 1.71
C ASP A 43 -12.40 5.23 3.07
N GLU A 44 -13.51 5.96 3.08
CA GLU A 44 -14.12 6.42 4.33
C GLU A 44 -14.81 5.26 5.04
N ASP A 45 -14.60 5.19 6.35
CA ASP A 45 -15.16 4.19 7.27
C ASP A 45 -15.11 2.73 6.76
N TRP A 46 -14.05 2.38 6.03
CA TRP A 46 -13.97 1.06 5.40
C TRP A 46 -13.93 -0.11 6.38
N ARG A 47 -13.52 0.15 7.63
CA ARG A 47 -13.50 -0.84 8.70
C ARG A 47 -14.89 -1.12 9.30
N GLY A 48 -15.84 -0.20 9.13
CA GLY A 48 -17.23 -0.37 9.58
C GLY A 48 -18.13 -1.03 8.52
N ASP A 49 -17.68 -1.09 7.26
CA ASP A 49 -18.44 -1.68 6.15
C ASP A 49 -17.99 -3.13 5.89
N ASP A 50 -18.80 -4.07 6.33
CA ASP A 50 -18.60 -5.52 6.19
C ASP A 50 -18.45 -5.98 4.73
N ARG A 51 -19.06 -5.26 3.77
CA ARG A 51 -18.87 -5.52 2.33
C ARG A 51 -17.48 -5.08 1.86
N LYS A 52 -16.96 -3.95 2.36
CA LYS A 52 -15.58 -3.51 2.03
C LYS A 52 -14.54 -4.44 2.62
N LEU A 53 -14.74 -4.89 3.87
CA LEU A 53 -13.88 -5.88 4.52
C LEU A 53 -13.76 -7.16 3.68
N ARG A 54 -14.89 -7.73 3.27
CA ARG A 54 -14.92 -8.88 2.36
C ARG A 54 -14.17 -8.63 1.05
N GLN A 55 -14.29 -7.44 0.46
CA GLN A 55 -13.60 -7.09 -0.78
C GLN A 55 -12.07 -7.03 -0.59
N TYR A 56 -11.59 -6.63 0.58
CA TYR A 56 -10.16 -6.59 0.90
C TYR A 56 -9.61 -7.93 1.41
N GLY A 57 -10.47 -8.93 1.61
CA GLY A 57 -10.10 -10.27 2.07
C GLY A 57 -9.90 -10.38 3.58
N TYR A 58 -10.51 -9.48 4.36
CA TYR A 58 -10.63 -9.60 5.83
C TYR A 58 -11.82 -10.48 6.22
#